data_AF-A0A4V1T1X4-F1
#
_entry.id   AF-A0A4V1T1X4-F1
#
_cell.length_a   1.000
_cell.length_b   1.000
_cell.length_c   1.000
_cell.angle_alpha   90.00
_cell.angle_beta   90.00
_cell.angle_gamma   90.00
#
_symmetry.space_group_name_H-M   'P 1'
#
loop_
_entity.id
_entity.type
_entity.pdbx_description
1 polymer ?
#
loop_
_entity_poly.entity_id
_entity_poly.type
_entity_poly.pdbx_seq_one_letter_code
_entity_poly.pdbx_strand_id
1 'polypeptide(L)' 'VCKYGMNADCGLLVNSSRSIIYASSERDFAEAARAEALSLQQAMEAELIKSGFL' A
#
# COMPACT_ATOMS: atom_id res chain seq x y z
N VAL A 1 -5.50 -10.71 -4.98
CA VAL A 1 -4.62 -9.97 -5.92
C VAL A 1 -3.17 -10.38 -5.74
N CYS A 2 -2.57 -10.24 -4.55
CA CYS A 2 -1.16 -10.55 -4.29
C CYS A 2 -0.70 -11.94 -4.77
N LYS A 3 -1.44 -13.00 -4.41
CA LYS A 3 -1.19 -14.39 -4.83
C LYS A 3 -0.96 -14.58 -6.35
N TYR A 4 -1.58 -13.76 -7.19
CA TYR A 4 -1.53 -13.91 -8.66
C TYR A 4 -0.83 -12.75 -9.37
N GLY A 5 -0.48 -11.68 -8.66
CA GLY A 5 0.09 -10.47 -9.26
C GLY A 5 1.59 -10.28 -9.02
N MET A 6 2.21 -11.12 -8.19
CA MET A 6 3.64 -11.03 -7.88
C MET A 6 4.52 -11.63 -8.99
N ASN A 7 5.67 -11.00 -9.29
CA ASN A 7 6.71 -11.51 -10.18
C ASN A 7 8.09 -11.55 -9.49
N ALA A 8 9.05 -12.26 -10.08
CA ALA A 8 10.39 -12.46 -9.52
C ALA A 8 11.27 -11.18 -9.50
N ASP A 9 10.94 -10.17 -10.30
CA ASP A 9 11.80 -8.99 -10.50
C ASP A 9 11.54 -7.90 -9.46
N CYS A 10 10.28 -7.65 -9.11
CA CYS A 10 9.88 -6.56 -8.22
C CYS A 10 8.77 -6.91 -7.22
N GLY A 11 8.37 -8.18 -7.14
CA GLY A 11 7.23 -8.60 -6.33
C GLY A 11 5.94 -8.04 -6.94
N LEU A 12 5.23 -7.19 -6.19
CA LEU A 12 3.95 -6.60 -6.61
C LEU A 12 3.96 -5.07 -6.43
N LEU A 13 3.78 -4.34 -7.53
CA LEU A 13 3.56 -2.89 -7.50
C LEU A 13 2.06 -2.59 -7.39
N VAL A 14 1.61 -2.09 -6.25
CA VAL A 14 0.21 -1.72 -6.01
C VAL A 14 0.05 -0.20 -6.06
N ASN A 15 -0.87 0.27 -6.91
CA ASN A 15 -1.30 1.67 -6.89
C ASN A 15 -2.57 1.81 -6.04
N SER A 16 -2.57 2.74 -5.08
CA SER A 16 -3.77 3.14 -4.34
C SER A 16 -3.93 4.66 -4.31
N SER A 17 -4.25 5.26 -5.45
CA SER A 17 -4.37 6.72 -5.55
C SER A 17 -5.60 7.27 -4.82
N ARG A 18 -6.79 6.70 -5.03
CA ARG A 18 -8.03 7.30 -4.49
C ARG A 18 -8.11 7.24 -2.96
N SER A 19 -7.71 6.13 -2.34
CA SER A 19 -7.79 6.03 -0.87
C SER A 19 -6.85 7.04 -0.20
N ILE A 20 -5.67 7.27 -0.77
CA ILE A 20 -4.68 8.22 -0.25
C ILE A 20 -5.07 9.68 -0.57
N ILE A 21 -5.43 10.00 -1.81
CA ILE A 21 -5.76 11.37 -2.25
C ILE A 21 -7.07 11.87 -1.62
N TYR A 22 -7.99 10.97 -1.27
CA TYR A 22 -9.26 11.31 -0.65
C TYR A 22 -9.36 10.84 0.81
N ALA A 23 -8.22 10.60 1.47
CA ALA A 23 -8.18 10.20 2.88
C ALA A 23 -8.81 11.26 3.80
N SER A 24 -8.76 12.54 3.41
CA SER A 24 -9.55 13.61 4.03
C SER A 24 -9.78 14.76 3.04
N SER A 25 -10.94 15.43 3.16
CA SER A 25 -11.24 16.70 2.47
C SER A 25 -10.92 17.94 3.31
N GLU A 26 -10.41 17.74 4.52
CA GLU A 26 -10.22 18.78 5.53
C GLU A 26 -8.74 19.19 5.68
N ARG A 27 -8.46 20.04 6.66
CA ARG A 27 -7.10 20.58 6.92
C ARG A 27 -6.08 19.53 7.39
N ASP A 28 -6.55 18.34 7.76
CA ASP A 28 -5.74 17.20 8.21
C ASP A 28 -5.32 16.27 7.07
N PHE A 29 -5.58 16.63 5.81
CA PHE A 29 -5.24 15.85 4.62
C PHE A 29 -3.83 15.22 4.65
N ALA A 30 -2.81 15.99 5.03
CA ALA A 30 -1.44 15.49 5.05
C ALA A 30 -1.25 14.34 6.05
N GLU A 31 -1.89 14.41 7.21
CA GLU A 31 -1.81 13.37 8.24
C GLU A 31 -2.65 12.16 7.84
N ALA A 32 -3.87 12.38 7.34
CA ALA A 32 -4.76 11.33 6.85
C ALA A 32 -4.16 10.55 5.68
N ALA A 33 -3.60 11.24 4.68
CA ALA A 33 -2.94 10.61 3.54
C ALA A 33 -1.71 9.81 3.96
N ARG A 34 -0.92 10.32 4.93
CA ARG A 34 0.23 9.59 5.49
C ARG A 34 -0.22 8.32 6.21
N ALA A 35 -1.27 8.41 7.02
CA ALA A 35 -1.80 7.26 7.76
C ALA A 35 -2.30 6.16 6.81
N GLU A 36 -3.04 6.53 5.76
CA GLU A 36 -3.51 5.59 4.73
C GLU A 36 -2.34 4.95 3.97
N ALA A 37 -1.36 5.76 3.54
CA ALA A 37 -0.18 5.25 2.86
C ALA A 37 0.63 4.28 3.73
N LEU A 38 0.80 4.59 5.02
CA LEU A 38 1.50 3.73 5.98
C LEU A 38 0.74 2.42 6.21
N SER A 39 -0.58 2.49 6.38
CA SER A 39 -1.42 1.30 6.55
C SER A 39 -1.32 0.37 5.35
N LEU A 40 -1.40 0.92 4.13
CA LEU A 40 -1.22 0.15 2.90
C LEU A 40 0.17 -0.46 2.81
N GLN A 41 1.22 0.30 3.13
CA GLN A 41 2.60 -0.19 3.09
C GLN A 41 2.81 -1.36 4.06
N GLN A 42 2.29 -1.28 5.28
CA GLN A 42 2.36 -2.37 6.27
C GLN A 42 1.59 -3.61 5.82
N ALA A 43 0.42 -3.43 5.21
CA ALA A 43 -0.35 -4.54 4.63
C ALA A 43 0.43 -5.23 3.50
N MET A 44 1.13 -4.47 2.64
CA MET A 44 1.96 -5.01 1.58
C MET A 44 3.22 -5.69 2.11
N GLU A 45 3.86 -5.13 3.13
CA GLU A 45 4.99 -5.75 3.82
C GLU A 45 4.63 -7.16 4.32
N ALA A 46 3.48 -7.31 4.97
CA ALA A 46 3.00 -8.61 5.44
C ALA A 46 2.79 -9.61 4.29
N GLU A 47 2.34 -9.17 3.11
CA GLU A 47 2.18 -10.02 1.94
C GLU A 47 3.54 -10.39 1.30
N LEU A 48 4.49 -9.44 1.26
CA LEU A 48 5.84 -9.68 0.76
C LEU A 48 6.58 -10.71 1.63
N ILE A 49 6.44 -10.62 2.96
CA ILE A 49 7.00 -11.59 3.91
C ILE A 49 6.42 -13.00 3.66
N LYS A 50 5.09 -13.11 3.53
CA LYS A 50 4.44 -14.40 3.24
C LYS A 50 4.90 -15.01 1.91
N SER A 51 5.25 -14.17 0.95
CA SER A 51 5.73 -14.58 -0.37
C SER A 51 7.24 -14.87 -0.45
N GLY A 52 7.99 -14.59 0.63
CA GLY A 52 9.46 -14.75 0.67
C GLY A 52 10.24 -13.69 -0.10
N PHE A 53 9.63 -12.54 -0.40
CA PHE A 53 10.29 -11.39 -1.01
C PHE A 53 11.00 -10.48 0.00
N LEU A 54 10.55 -10.52 1.26
CA LEU A 54 11.13 -9.84 2.41
C LEU A 54 11.29 -10.85 3.55
#